data_AF-A0A1F7GKK1-F1
#
_entry.id   AF-A0A1F7GKK1-F1
#
_cell.length_a   1.000
_cell.length_b   1.000
_cell.length_c   1.000
_cell.angle_alpha   90.00
_cell.angle_beta   90.00
_cell.angle_gamma   90.00
#
_symmetry.space_group_name_H-M   'P 1'
#
loop_
_entity.id
_entity.type
_entity.pdbx_description
1 polymer ?
#
loop_
_entity_poly.entity_id
_entity_poly.type
_entity_poly.pdbx_seq_one_letter_code
_entity_poly.pdbx_strand_id
1 'polypeptide(L)' 'MELTKRINRLIGQLKGIQRMVETKRDCGEVIQQISAVKKAIDGLSKEILISDICQYVPQKDSKRVEKMVERAINL' A
#
# COMPACT_ATOMS: atom_id res chain seq x y z
N MET A 1 -10.66 -3.23 10.90
CA MET A 1 -10.54 -4.68 10.59
C MET A 1 -9.87 -4.94 9.24
N GLU A 2 -10.15 -4.17 8.17
CA GLU A 2 -9.49 -4.35 6.86
C GLU A 2 -8.04 -3.82 6.79
N LEU A 3 -7.74 -2.63 7.34
CA LEU A 3 -6.37 -2.08 7.34
C LEU A 3 -5.37 -3.01 8.07
N THR A 4 -5.77 -3.58 9.21
CA THR A 4 -4.94 -4.54 9.96
C THR A 4 -4.61 -5.79 9.12
N LYS A 5 -5.55 -6.31 8.33
CA LYS A 5 -5.30 -7.44 7.43
C LYS A 5 -4.29 -7.06 6.34
N ARG A 6 -4.38 -5.86 5.77
CA ARG A 6 -3.42 -5.35 4.78
C ARG A 6 -2.02 -5.20 5.38
N ILE A 7 -1.91 -4.63 6.58
CA ILE A 7 -0.65 -4.53 7.32
C ILE A 7 -0.05 -5.92 7.59
N ASN A 8 -0.84 -6.88 8.05
CA ASN A 8 -0.37 -8.24 8.30
C ASN A 8 0.16 -8.92 7.02
N ARG A 9 -0.46 -8.66 5.87
CA ARG A 9 0.03 -9.14 4.56
C ARG A 9 1.38 -8.50 4.22
N LEU A 10 1.53 -7.18 4.38
CA LEU A 10 2.80 -6.47 4.15
C LEU A 10 3.92 -7.01 5.04
N ILE A 11 3.64 -7.26 6.32
CA ILE A 11 4.60 -7.89 7.25
C ILE A 11 5.00 -9.28 6.73
N GLY A 12 4.05 -10.08 6.26
CA GLY A 12 4.32 -11.39 5.67
C GLY A 12 5.21 -11.32 4.43
N GLN A 13 4.97 -10.34 3.54
CA GLN A 13 5.79 -10.11 2.35
C GLN A 13 7.22 -9.69 2.73
N LEU A 14 7.38 -8.77 3.69
CA LEU A 14 8.70 -8.35 4.19
C LEU A 14 9.49 -9.51 4.79
N LYS A 15 8.83 -10.37 5.59
CA LYS A 15 9.43 -11.62 6.10
C LYS A 15 9.83 -12.58 4.96
N GLY A 16 9.04 -12.61 3.89
CA GLY A 16 9.37 -13.37 2.68
C GLY A 16 10.64 -12.85 2.00
N ILE A 17 10.76 -11.54 1.83
CA ILE A 17 11.93 -10.87 1.27
C ILE A 17 13.17 -11.14 2.13
N GLN A 18 13.05 -11.01 3.45
CA GLN A 18 14.13 -11.33 4.39
C GLN A 18 14.68 -12.75 4.15
N ARG A 19 13.79 -13.76 4.09
CA ARG A 19 14.20 -15.14 3.80
C ARG A 19 14.86 -15.28 2.43
N MET A 20 14.37 -14.60 1.40
CA MET A 20 14.99 -14.64 0.06
C MET A 20 16.42 -14.11 0.09
N VAL A 21 16.68 -13.03 0.85
CA VAL A 21 18.02 -12.49 1.03
C VAL A 21 18.90 -13.47 1.81
N GLU A 22 18.41 -14.02 2.92
CA GLU A 22 19.13 -14.99 3.76
C GLU A 22 19.51 -16.27 2.98
N THR A 23 18.63 -16.75 2.11
CA THR A 23 18.87 -17.94 1.27
C THR A 23 19.54 -17.61 -0.06
N LYS A 24 20.07 -16.40 -0.24
CA LYS A 24 20.78 -15.95 -1.47
C LYS A 24 20.01 -16.23 -2.76
N ARG A 25 18.70 -15.96 -2.76
CA ARG A 25 17.85 -16.05 -3.95
C ARG A 25 18.26 -15.00 -5.00
N ASP A 26 17.79 -15.17 -6.24
CA ASP A 26 18.12 -14.27 -7.33
C ASP A 26 17.75 -12.81 -7.01
N CYS A 27 18.66 -11.88 -7.35
CA CYS A 27 18.50 -10.46 -7.05
C CYS A 27 17.30 -9.85 -7.80
N GLY A 28 17.04 -10.26 -9.03
CA GLY A 28 15.88 -9.82 -9.81
C GLY A 28 14.57 -10.22 -9.15
N GLU A 29 14.48 -11.45 -8.64
CA GLU A 29 13.31 -11.92 -7.89
C GLU A 29 13.10 -11.15 -6.59
N VAL A 30 14.18 -10.83 -5.85
CA VAL A 30 14.10 -10.00 -4.64
C VAL A 30 13.58 -8.59 -4.97
N ILE A 31 14.12 -7.95 -6.00
CA ILE A 31 13.69 -6.62 -6.46
C ILE A 31 12.23 -6.63 -6.91
N GLN A 32 11.77 -7.71 -7.55
CA GLN A 32 10.37 -7.86 -7.94
C GLN A 32 9.45 -7.90 -6.71
N GLN A 33 9.83 -8.63 -5.66
CA GLN A 33 9.04 -8.67 -4.41
C GLN A 33 9.05 -7.34 -3.67
N ILE A 34 10.19 -6.64 -3.62
CA ILE A 34 10.27 -5.28 -3.07
C ILE A 34 9.32 -4.34 -3.84
N SER A 35 9.30 -4.43 -5.17
CA SER A 35 8.40 -3.63 -6.01
C SER A 35 6.92 -3.93 -5.72
N ALA A 36 6.57 -5.19 -5.46
CA ALA A 36 5.22 -5.57 -5.06
C ALA A 36 4.84 -5.02 -3.69
N VAL A 37 5.76 -5.05 -2.72
CA VAL A 37 5.55 -4.45 -1.39
C VAL A 37 5.36 -2.95 -1.48
N LYS A 38 6.19 -2.25 -2.28
CA LYS A 38 6.06 -0.81 -2.50
C LYS A 38 4.65 -0.45 -2.99
N LYS A 39 4.18 -1.10 -4.06
CA LYS A 39 2.81 -0.90 -4.59
C LYS A 39 1.71 -1.16 -3.55
N ALA A 40 1.90 -2.17 -2.70
CA ALA A 40 0.94 -2.47 -1.65
C ALA A 40 0.92 -1.41 -0.53
N ILE A 41 2.08 -0.86 -0.16
CA ILE A 41 2.21 0.27 0.78
C ILE A 41 1.57 1.53 0.20
N ASP A 42 1.80 1.80 -1.08
CA ASP A 42 1.24 2.96 -1.79
C ASP A 42 -0.30 2.90 -1.77
N GLY A 43 -0.87 1.73 -2.08
CA GLY A 43 -2.31 1.49 -2.01
C GLY A 43 -2.90 1.60 -0.59
N LEU A 44 -2.16 1.16 0.44
CA LEU A 44 -2.58 1.32 1.83
C LEU A 44 -2.55 2.79 2.27
N SER A 45 -1.52 3.53 1.88
CA SER A 45 -1.36 4.95 2.20
C SER A 45 -2.49 5.78 1.61
N LYS A 46 -2.86 5.49 0.36
CA LYS A 46 -4.00 6.12 -0.31
C LYS A 46 -5.33 5.86 0.42
N GLU A 47 -5.58 4.63 0.84
CA GLU A 47 -6.80 4.26 1.58
C GLU A 47 -6.90 5.02 2.91
N ILE A 48 -5.79 5.09 3.66
CA ILE A 48 -5.74 5.83 4.94
C ILE A 48 -5.98 7.32 4.70
N LEU A 49 -5.31 7.91 3.70
CA LEU A 49 -5.46 9.33 3.38
C LEU A 49 -6.90 9.69 2.98
N ILE A 50 -7.54 8.89 2.12
CA ILE A 50 -8.93 9.11 1.73
C ILE A 50 -9.85 9.00 2.95
N SER A 51 -9.62 8.00 3.81
CA SER A 51 -10.38 7.82 5.04
C SER A 51 -10.25 9.01 5.98
N ASP A 52 -9.07 9.61 6.09
CA ASP A 52 -8.81 10.78 6.93
C ASP A 52 -9.49 12.03 6.36
N ILE A 53 -9.28 12.33 5.08
CA ILE A 53 -9.89 13.52 4.44
C ILE A 53 -11.43 13.43 4.49
N CYS A 54 -12.01 12.25 4.27
CA CYS A 54 -13.46 12.08 4.30
C CYS A 54 -14.10 12.38 5.66
N GLN A 55 -13.33 12.46 6.76
CA GLN A 55 -13.84 12.89 8.07
C GLN A 55 -14.20 14.39 8.09
N TYR A 56 -13.57 15.20 7.24
CA TYR A 56 -13.67 16.66 7.26
C TYR A 56 -14.46 17.23 6.08
N VAL A 57 -14.86 16.39 5.13
CA VAL A 57 -15.51 16.82 3.88
C VAL A 57 -16.96 16.33 3.84
N PRO A 58 -17.93 17.14 3.37
CA PRO A 58 -19.31 16.70 3.19
C PRO A 58 -19.41 15.41 2.37
N GLN A 59 -20.29 14.48 2.74
CA GLN A 59 -20.43 13.18 2.06
C GLN A 59 -20.65 13.30 0.53
N LYS A 60 -21.35 14.35 0.08
CA LYS A 60 -21.58 14.61 -1.35
C LYS A 60 -20.28 14.79 -2.15
N ASP A 61 -19.20 15.20 -1.49
CA ASP A 61 -17.91 15.53 -2.08
C ASP A 61 -16.88 14.38 -1.90
N SER A 62 -17.16 13.35 -1.09
CA SER A 62 -16.22 12.24 -0.83
C SER A 62 -15.73 11.55 -2.10
N LYS A 63 -16.63 11.25 -3.06
CA LYS A 63 -16.25 10.65 -4.36
C LYS A 63 -15.37 11.58 -5.21
N ARG A 64 -15.55 12.90 -5.09
CA ARG A 64 -14.73 13.88 -5.80
C ARG A 64 -13.32 13.93 -5.21
N VAL A 65 -13.23 13.92 -3.88
CA VAL A 65 -11.95 13.87 -3.15
C VAL A 65 -11.20 12.59 -3.47
N GLU A 66 -11.85 11.44 -3.44
CA GLU A 66 -11.25 10.15 -3.81
C GLU A 66 -10.57 10.25 -5.19
N LYS A 67 -11.31 10.66 -6.23
CA LYS A 67 -10.78 10.88 -7.59
C LYS A 67 -9.65 11.91 -7.68
N MET A 68 -9.65 12.92 -6.80
CA MET A 68 -8.54 13.90 -6.75
C MET A 68 -7.29 13.24 -6.19
N VAL A 69 -7.42 12.48 -5.10
CA VAL A 69 -6.31 11.73 -4.49
C VAL A 69 -5.76 10.70 -5.47
N GLU A 70 -6.62 9.96 -6.20
CA GLU A 70 -6.13 8.98 -7.19
C GLU A 70 -5.30 9.61 -8.30
N ARG A 71 -5.64 10.82 -8.75
CA ARG A 71 -4.90 11.52 -9.82
C ARG A 71 -3.61 12.15 -9.32
N ALA A 72 -3.60 12.67 -8.09
CA ALA A 72 -2.44 13.33 -7.51
C ALA A 72 -1.38 12.32 -7.06
N ILE A 73 -1.82 11.17 -6.57
CA ILE A 73 -0.97 10.07 -6.12
C ILE A 73 -0.88 9.05 -7.27
N ASN A 74 -0.14 9.39 -8.32
CA ASN A 74 0.37 8.39 -9.25
C ASN A 74 1.64 7.78 -8.64
N LEU A 75 1.46 6.73 -7.83
CA LEU A 75 2.51 5.86 -7.30
C LEU A 75 2.65 4.60 -8.14
#